data_AF-A0A4V1UD98-F1
#
_entry.id   AF-A0A4V1UD98-F1
#
_cell.length_a   1.000
_cell.length_b   1.000
_cell.length_c   1.000
_cell.angle_alpha   90.00
_cell.angle_beta   90.00
_cell.angle_gamma   90.00
#
_symmetry.space_group_name_H-M   'P 1'
#
loop_
_entity.id
_entity.type
_entity.pdbx_description
1 polymer ?
#
loop_
_entity_poly.entity_id
_entity_poly.type
_entity_poly.pdbx_seq_one_letter_code
_entity_poly.pdbx_strand_id
1 'polypeptide(L)'
;YQAKIKKYETEAATVTDAVNDERSKEVQEMQKRIVDYRDNAQKELQKKDADLMKPLMEKIKASIEKVGKAKGYQYVFNAAELLLADGPSITADVKKDLGF
;
A
#
# COMPACT_ATOMS: atom_id res chain seq x y z
N TYR A 1 -20.74 15.33 -2.33
CA TYR A 1 -20.22 16.36 -1.42
C TYR A 1 -20.50 17.77 -1.93
N GLN A 2 -19.86 18.26 -3.00
CA GLN A 2 -20.08 19.63 -3.52
C GLN A 2 -21.54 19.95 -3.90
N ALA A 3 -22.25 19.03 -4.56
CA ALA A 3 -23.67 19.21 -4.89
C ALA A 3 -24.58 19.34 -3.65
N LYS A 4 -24.20 18.71 -2.53
CA LYS A 4 -24.96 18.73 -1.28
C LYS A 4 -24.78 20.06 -0.54
N ILE A 5 -23.55 20.60 -0.54
CA ILE A 5 -23.26 21.95 -0.03
C ILE A 5 -24.04 23.00 -0.83
N LYS A 6 -23.95 22.95 -2.16
CA LYS A 6 -24.64 23.91 -3.03
C LYS A 6 -26.17 23.87 -2.83
N LYS A 7 -26.73 22.68 -2.61
CA LYS A 7 -28.15 22.51 -2.26
C LYS A 7 -28.47 23.17 -0.92
N TYR A 8 -27.65 22.95 0.11
CA TYR A 8 -27.84 23.54 1.43
C TYR A 8 -27.70 25.07 1.42
N GLU A 9 -26.74 25.61 0.66
CA GLU A 9 -26.59 27.06 0.46
C GLU A 9 -27.79 27.68 -0.25
N THR A 10 -28.34 27.01 -1.27
CA THR A 10 -29.51 27.49 -2.02
C THR A 10 -30.77 27.51 -1.16
N GLU A 11 -30.94 26.48 -0.32
CA GLU A 11 -32.10 26.34 0.56
C GLU A 11 -31.95 27.10 1.89
N ALA A 12 -30.77 27.62 2.21
CA ALA A 12 -30.46 28.22 3.51
C ALA A 12 -31.42 29.36 3.91
N ALA A 13 -31.85 30.18 2.94
CA ALA A 13 -32.80 31.27 3.16
C ALA A 13 -34.27 30.82 3.27
N THR A 14 -34.55 29.54 3.01
CA THR A 14 -35.93 28.98 2.93
C THR A 14 -36.25 28.00 4.07
N VAL A 15 -35.25 27.61 4.86
CA VAL A 15 -35.40 26.68 5.99
C VAL A 15 -35.15 27.39 7.32
N THR A 16 -35.50 26.72 8.43
CA THR A 16 -35.28 27.27 9.77
C THR A 16 -33.81 27.22 10.16
N ASP A 17 -33.42 28.07 11.12
CA ASP A 17 -32.05 28.12 11.65
C ASP A 17 -31.60 26.76 12.22
N ALA A 18 -32.50 26.06 12.91
CA ALA A 18 -32.22 24.72 13.44
C ALA A 18 -31.86 23.70 12.33
N VAL A 19 -32.52 23.78 11.18
CA VAL A 19 -32.24 22.92 10.02
C VAL A 19 -30.91 23.32 9.36
N ASN A 20 -30.61 24.62 9.28
CA ASN A 20 -29.32 25.11 8.78
C ASN A 20 -28.14 24.69 9.67
N ASP A 21 -28.31 24.71 10.98
CA ASP A 21 -27.31 24.26 11.95
C ASP A 21 -27.03 22.75 11.81
N GLU A 22 -28.07 21.94 11.69
CA GLU A 22 -27.94 20.48 11.48
C GLU A 22 -27.22 20.17 10.16
N ARG A 23 -27.61 20.85 9.07
CA ARG A 23 -26.97 20.73 7.75
C ARG A 23 -25.50 21.14 7.78
N SER A 24 -25.17 22.19 8.52
CA SER A 24 -23.78 22.66 8.67
C SER A 24 -22.93 21.63 9.40
N LYS A 25 -23.44 21.05 10.50
CA LYS A 25 -22.78 19.94 11.21
C LYS A 25 -22.60 18.72 10.31
N GLU A 26 -23.63 18.36 9.54
CA GLU A 26 -23.54 17.23 8.63
C GLU A 26 -22.46 17.43 7.54
N VAL A 27 -22.35 18.65 6.99
CA VAL A 27 -21.30 18.99 6.01
C VAL A 27 -19.92 18.90 6.64
N GLN A 28 -19.73 19.40 7.86
CA GLN A 28 -18.46 19.30 8.60
C GLN A 28 -18.08 17.84 8.88
N GLU A 29 -19.02 17.02 9.34
CA GLU A 29 -18.80 15.59 9.54
C GLU A 29 -18.46 14.87 8.23
N MET A 30 -19.12 15.26 7.14
CA MET A 30 -18.84 14.70 5.81
C MET A 30 -17.43 15.08 5.32
N GLN A 31 -16.99 16.32 5.53
CA GLN A 31 -15.61 16.74 5.27
C GLN A 31 -14.63 15.87 6.04
N LYS A 32 -14.86 15.73 7.35
CA LYS A 32 -14.01 14.92 8.23
C LYS A 32 -13.92 13.49 7.75
N ARG A 33 -15.07 12.84 7.46
CA ARG A 33 -15.09 11.47 6.93
C ARG A 33 -14.37 11.32 5.59
N ILE A 34 -14.43 12.33 4.71
CA ILE A 34 -13.70 12.30 3.42
C ILE A 34 -12.20 12.33 3.66
N VAL A 35 -11.72 13.20 4.55
CA VAL A 35 -10.29 13.27 4.91
C VAL A 35 -9.85 11.95 5.56
N ASP A 36 -10.58 11.49 6.58
CA ASP A 36 -10.30 10.24 7.28
C ASP A 36 -10.28 9.04 6.32
N TYR A 37 -11.23 8.97 5.37
CA TYR A 37 -11.27 7.90 4.37
C TYR A 37 -10.05 7.94 3.45
N ARG A 38 -9.62 9.11 2.98
CA ARG A 38 -8.43 9.24 2.13
C ARG A 38 -7.17 8.80 2.86
N ASP A 39 -7.00 9.23 4.11
CA ASP A 39 -5.85 8.88 4.93
C ASP A 39 -5.82 7.39 5.26
N ASN A 40 -6.98 6.81 5.61
CA ASN A 40 -7.10 5.38 5.88
C ASN A 40 -6.88 4.54 4.63
N ALA A 41 -7.44 4.94 3.48
CA ALA A 41 -7.23 4.23 2.22
C ALA A 41 -5.74 4.20 1.83
N GLN A 42 -5.01 5.31 2.03
CA GLN A 42 -3.57 5.35 1.79
C GLN A 42 -2.80 4.40 2.73
N LYS A 43 -3.14 4.39 4.02
CA LYS A 43 -2.53 3.47 5.00
C LYS A 43 -2.84 2.01 4.67
N GLU A 44 -4.08 1.70 4.30
CA GLU A 44 -4.48 0.36 3.92
C GLU A 44 -3.77 -0.13 2.66
N LEU A 45 -3.58 0.75 1.68
CA LEU A 45 -2.81 0.43 0.47
C LEU A 45 -1.35 0.08 0.83
N GLN A 46 -0.68 0.94 1.60
CA GLN A 46 0.69 0.68 2.07
C GLN A 46 0.79 -0.63 2.86
N LYS A 47 -0.20 -0.90 3.72
CA LYS A 47 -0.26 -2.14 4.49
C LYS A 47 -0.46 -3.35 3.59
N LYS A 48 -1.38 -3.30 2.63
CA LYS A 48 -1.59 -4.39 1.67
C LYS A 48 -0.35 -4.66 0.84
N ASP A 49 0.34 -3.62 0.36
CA ASP A 49 1.58 -3.78 -0.37
C ASP A 49 2.63 -4.50 0.50
N ALA A 50 2.80 -4.07 1.76
CA ALA A 50 3.70 -4.74 2.70
C ALA A 50 3.29 -6.20 3.00
N ASP A 51 2.00 -6.44 3.26
CA ASP A 51 1.44 -7.77 3.57
C ASP A 51 1.55 -8.74 2.38
N LEU A 52 1.51 -8.23 1.14
CA LEU A 52 1.72 -9.03 -0.07
C LEU A 52 3.20 -9.24 -0.38
N MET A 53 4.04 -8.23 -0.16
CA MET A 53 5.48 -8.32 -0.44
C MET A 53 6.21 -9.19 0.59
N LYS A 54 5.84 -9.13 1.87
CA LYS A 54 6.49 -9.91 2.94
C LYS A 54 6.54 -11.42 2.66
N PRO A 55 5.42 -12.12 2.38
CA PRO A 55 5.44 -13.56 2.12
C PRO A 55 6.19 -13.89 0.80
N LEU A 56 6.17 -12.98 -0.18
CA LEU A 56 6.95 -13.15 -1.41
C LEU A 56 8.46 -13.09 -1.10
N MET A 57 8.91 -12.13 -0.30
CA MET A 57 10.30 -12.01 0.12
C MET A 57 10.75 -13.21 0.95
N GLU A 58 9.89 -13.74 1.84
CA GLU A 58 10.16 -14.97 2.59
C GLU A 58 10.33 -16.18 1.66
N LYS A 59 9.47 -16.34 0.65
CA LYS A 59 9.60 -17.39 -0.37
C LYS A 59 10.90 -17.27 -1.17
N ILE A 60 11.22 -16.05 -1.61
CA ILE A 60 12.47 -15.77 -2.34
C ILE A 60 13.67 -16.13 -1.47
N LYS A 61 13.70 -15.70 -0.20
CA LYS A 61 14.79 -16.02 0.72
C LYS A 61 14.95 -17.53 0.93
N ALA A 62 13.85 -18.25 1.16
CA ALA A 62 13.88 -19.69 1.30
C ALA A 62 14.43 -20.40 0.04
N SER A 63 14.05 -19.92 -1.14
CA SER A 63 14.57 -20.44 -2.41
C SER A 63 16.06 -20.13 -2.60
N ILE A 64 16.50 -18.91 -2.28
CA ILE A 64 17.93 -18.53 -2.27
C ILE A 64 18.73 -19.45 -1.35
N GLU A 65 18.25 -19.70 -0.13
CA GLU A 65 18.93 -20.58 0.81
C GLU A 65 19.00 -22.02 0.29
N LYS A 66 17.90 -22.54 -0.28
CA LYS A 66 17.85 -23.88 -0.84
C LYS A 66 18.83 -24.06 -2.00
N VAL A 67 18.79 -23.15 -2.98
CA VAL A 67 19.66 -23.19 -4.16
C VAL A 67 21.11 -22.94 -3.78
N GLY A 68 21.36 -21.95 -2.91
CA GLY A 68 22.70 -21.62 -2.42
C GLY A 68 23.36 -22.82 -1.73
N LYS A 69 22.65 -23.46 -0.78
CA LYS A 69 23.12 -24.68 -0.10
C LYS A 69 23.35 -25.84 -1.07
N ALA A 70 22.43 -26.06 -2.01
CA ALA A 70 22.55 -27.12 -3.01
C ALA A 70 23.78 -26.94 -3.93
N LYS A 71 24.17 -25.69 -4.20
CA LYS A 71 25.36 -25.35 -4.99
C LYS A 71 26.65 -25.22 -4.15
N GLY A 72 26.56 -25.44 -2.84
CA GLY A 72 27.71 -25.37 -1.93
C GLY A 72 28.16 -23.95 -1.58
N TYR A 73 27.35 -22.92 -1.86
CA TYR A 73 27.64 -21.55 -1.45
C TYR A 73 27.35 -21.34 0.04
N GLN A 74 28.31 -20.73 0.73
CA GLN A 74 28.18 -20.37 2.15
C GLN A 74 27.55 -18.98 2.33
N TYR A 75 27.74 -18.11 1.33
CA TYR A 75 27.21 -16.76 1.30
C TYR A 75 26.65 -16.43 -0.08
N VAL A 76 25.56 -15.68 -0.11
CA VAL A 76 24.95 -15.13 -1.31
C VAL A 76 24.76 -13.64 -1.08
N PHE A 77 25.27 -12.82 -2.00
CA PHE A 77 25.16 -11.36 -1.94
C PHE A 77 24.22 -10.84 -3.01
N ASN A 78 23.55 -9.72 -2.72
CA ASN A 78 22.78 -8.99 -3.71
C ASN A 78 23.74 -8.29 -4.69
N ALA A 79 23.63 -8.60 -5.98
CA ALA A 79 24.49 -8.01 -7.01
C ALA A 79 24.42 -6.47 -7.05
N ALA A 80 23.28 -5.88 -6.67
CA ALA A 80 23.11 -4.42 -6.63
C ALA A 80 23.96 -3.72 -5.55
N GLU A 81 24.47 -4.46 -4.57
CA GLU A 81 25.29 -3.93 -3.47
C GLU A 81 26.79 -4.09 -3.72
N LEU A 82 27.18 -4.77 -4.80
CA LEU A 82 28.58 -5.04 -5.13
C LEU A 82 29.12 -3.97 -6.08
N LEU A 83 30.36 -3.52 -5.83
CA LEU A 83 31.08 -2.64 -6.76
C LEU A 83 31.43 -3.36 -8.08
N LEU A 84 31.54 -4.69 -8.05
CA LEU A 84 31.75 -5.56 -9.21
C LEU A 84 30.99 -6.87 -8.99
N ALA A 85 30.16 -7.27 -9.95
CA ALA A 85 29.24 -8.40 -9.83
C ALA A 85 29.38 -9.44 -10.97
N ASP A 86 30.60 -9.68 -11.44
CA ASP A 86 30.90 -10.61 -12.55
C ASP A 86 31.06 -12.08 -12.10
N GLY A 87 30.81 -12.36 -10.81
CA GLY A 87 30.89 -13.71 -10.25
C GLY A 87 29.69 -14.61 -10.63
N PRO A 88 29.72 -15.89 -10.25
CA PRO A 88 28.61 -16.82 -10.48
C PRO A 88 27.30 -16.33 -9.85
N SER A 89 26.23 -16.31 -10.65
CA SER A 89 24.88 -15.94 -10.20
C SER A 89 23.98 -17.16 -10.09
N ILE A 90 23.19 -17.22 -9.00
CA ILE A 90 22.15 -18.24 -8.79
C ILE A 90 20.74 -17.72 -9.12
N THR A 91 20.61 -16.49 -9.66
CA THR A 91 19.30 -15.85 -9.87
C THR A 91 18.39 -16.67 -10.79
N ALA A 92 18.94 -17.27 -11.86
CA ALA A 92 18.16 -18.10 -12.77
C ALA A 92 17.66 -19.39 -12.10
N ASP A 93 18.49 -20.02 -11.27
CA ASP A 93 18.12 -21.23 -10.53
C ASP A 93 17.04 -20.96 -9.49
N VAL A 94 17.13 -19.83 -8.78
CA VAL A 94 16.12 -19.37 -7.81
C VAL A 94 14.79 -19.08 -8.50
N LYS A 95 14.80 -18.41 -9.67
CA LYS A 95 13.58 -18.19 -10.46
C LYS A 95 12.89 -19.50 -10.83
N LYS A 96 13.68 -20.46 -11.32
CA LYS A 96 13.18 -21.79 -11.66
C LYS A 96 12.59 -22.52 -10.45
N ASP A 97 13.24 -22.44 -9.29
CA ASP A 97 12.73 -23.05 -8.05
C ASP A 97 11.43 -22.40 -7.54
N LEU A 98 11.26 -21.09 -7.78
CA LEU A 98 10.04 -20.34 -7.49
C LEU A 98 8.92 -20.55 -8.53
N GLY A 99 9.22 -21.20 -9.67
CA GLY A 99 8.25 -21.48 -10.74
C GLY A 99 8.06 -20.34 -11.76
N PHE A 100 9.07 -19.48 -11.94
CA PHE A 100 9.12 -18.44 -12.97
C PHE A 100 9.99 -18.82 -14.17
#